data_AF-A0A2V7HHJ8-F1
#
_entry.id   AF-A0A2V7HHJ8-F1
#
_cell.length_a   1.000
_cell.length_b   1.000
_cell.length_c   1.000
_cell.angle_alpha   90.00
_cell.angle_beta   90.00
_cell.angle_gamma   90.00
#
_symmetry.space_group_name_H-M   'P 1'
#
loop_
_entity.id
_entity.type
_entity.pdbx_description
1 polymer ?
#
loop_
_entity_poly.entity_id
_entity_poly.type
_entity_poly.pdbx_seq_one_letter_code
_entity_poly.pdbx_strand_id
1 'polypeptide(L)'
;EARDRLPPALRGRVAMRGEERVFVVLRPGEAAARAEIVLTQDDVRQVQLAKGAIAAGIAMLLHVAAVPLERVEELLLAGGFGNYLSILSAIRIGLIPALPVGRVRYVGNAASLGAQLCLLSEAERARADTIASRIEHVSLAAHPDFEQLFVDAMNFPRG
;
A
#
# COMPACT_ATOMS: atom_id res chain seq x y z
N GLU A 1 -15.41 13.40 21.72
CA GLU A 1 -16.36 13.79 20.66
C GLU A 1 -16.52 12.77 19.51
N ALA A 2 -15.47 12.14 18.96
CA ALA A 2 -15.65 11.19 17.84
C ALA A 2 -16.10 9.75 18.23
N ARG A 3 -15.86 9.31 19.46
CA ARG A 3 -16.13 7.92 19.90
C ARG A 3 -17.62 7.57 19.91
N ASP A 4 -18.48 8.52 20.25
CA ASP A 4 -19.94 8.29 20.34
C ASP A 4 -20.59 8.15 18.96
N ARG A 5 -19.93 8.64 17.91
CA ARG A 5 -20.35 8.46 16.51
C ARG A 5 -19.99 7.09 15.93
N LEU A 6 -19.17 6.30 16.63
CA LEU A 6 -18.81 4.95 16.18
C LEU A 6 -19.96 3.96 16.43
N PRO A 7 -20.16 2.97 15.53
CA PRO A 7 -21.03 1.83 15.79
C PRO A 7 -20.71 1.16 17.14
N PRO A 8 -21.72 0.65 17.88
CA PRO A 8 -21.51 0.07 19.21
C PRO A 8 -20.41 -0.99 19.27
N ALA A 9 -20.33 -1.84 18.25
CA ALA A 9 -19.32 -2.89 18.11
C ALA A 9 -17.88 -2.35 18.08
N LEU A 10 -17.66 -1.15 17.51
CA LEU A 10 -16.34 -0.51 17.44
C LEU A 10 -16.08 0.36 18.67
N ARG A 11 -17.11 1.02 19.21
CA ARG A 11 -16.99 1.91 20.37
C ARG A 11 -16.44 1.21 21.61
N GLY A 12 -16.85 -0.04 21.83
CA GLY A 12 -16.38 -0.89 22.93
C GLY A 12 -14.95 -1.39 22.78
N ARG A 13 -14.36 -1.26 21.58
CA ARG A 13 -12.97 -1.67 21.30
C ARG A 13 -11.97 -0.52 21.41
N VAL A 14 -12.43 0.74 21.48
CA VAL A 14 -11.56 1.89 21.74
C VAL A 14 -11.31 2.03 23.24
N ALA A 15 -10.05 2.00 23.67
CA ALA A 15 -9.62 2.10 25.06
C ALA A 15 -8.49 3.12 25.24
N MET A 16 -8.30 3.59 26.48
CA MET A 16 -7.13 4.37 26.87
C MET A 16 -6.11 3.47 27.59
N ARG A 17 -4.83 3.66 27.29
CA ARG A 17 -3.68 3.02 27.94
C ARG A 17 -2.71 4.14 28.33
N GLY A 18 -2.73 4.54 29.60
CA GLY A 18 -2.11 5.80 30.01
C GLY A 18 -2.76 6.97 29.28
N GLU A 19 -1.95 7.73 28.53
CA GLU A 19 -2.40 8.87 27.72
C GLU A 19 -2.74 8.49 26.26
N GLU A 20 -2.43 7.27 25.83
CA GLU A 20 -2.63 6.84 24.45
C GLU A 20 -4.00 6.18 24.23
N ARG A 21 -4.61 6.45 23.07
CA ARG A 21 -5.79 5.73 22.60
C ARG A 21 -5.40 4.54 21.73
N VAL A 22 -5.88 3.36 22.11
CA VAL A 22 -5.68 2.11 21.35
C VAL A 22 -7.01 1.55 20.85
N PHE A 23 -6.95 0.74 19.80
CA PHE A 23 -8.08 -0.07 19.33
C PHE A 23 -7.82 -1.55 19.60
N VAL A 24 -8.64 -2.17 20.43
CA VAL A 24 -8.55 -3.59 20.81
C VAL A 24 -9.14 -4.46 19.70
N VAL A 25 -8.26 -5.08 18.90
CA VAL A 25 -8.65 -5.98 17.82
C VAL A 25 -9.16 -7.30 18.38
N LEU A 26 -8.41 -7.90 19.31
CA LEU A 26 -8.79 -9.13 20.00
C LEU A 26 -8.52 -9.01 21.49
N ARG A 27 -9.49 -9.44 22.30
CA ARG A 27 -9.33 -9.65 23.76
C ARG A 27 -8.90 -11.09 24.03
N PRO A 28 -8.28 -11.38 25.19
CA PRO A 28 -8.01 -12.75 25.61
C PRO A 28 -9.28 -13.60 25.54
N GLY A 29 -9.20 -14.77 24.89
CA GLY A 29 -10.33 -15.68 24.67
C GLY A 29 -11.12 -15.44 23.38
N GLU A 30 -11.01 -14.28 22.73
CA GLU A 30 -11.58 -14.07 21.38
C GLU A 30 -10.68 -14.77 20.35
N ALA A 31 -11.26 -15.57 19.44
CA ALA A 31 -10.52 -16.26 18.36
C ALA A 31 -9.26 -17.01 18.84
N ALA A 32 -9.31 -17.61 20.04
CA ALA A 32 -8.19 -18.29 20.70
C ALA A 32 -6.96 -17.41 21.01
N ALA A 33 -7.11 -16.07 21.01
CA ALA A 33 -6.06 -15.15 21.40
C ALA A 33 -5.68 -15.36 22.88
N ARG A 34 -4.39 -15.61 23.14
CA ARG A 34 -3.85 -15.80 24.50
C ARG A 34 -3.58 -14.48 25.23
N ALA A 35 -3.45 -13.40 24.49
CA ALA A 35 -3.21 -12.06 24.98
C ALA A 35 -4.05 -11.05 24.18
N GLU A 36 -4.20 -9.84 24.71
CA GLU A 36 -4.84 -8.75 23.99
C GLU A 36 -4.00 -8.36 22.76
N ILE A 37 -4.65 -8.17 21.62
CA ILE A 37 -4.03 -7.65 20.40
C ILE A 37 -4.65 -6.28 20.14
N VAL A 38 -3.80 -5.26 20.08
CA VAL A 38 -4.21 -3.86 19.93
C VAL A 38 -3.56 -3.24 18.69
N LEU A 39 -4.22 -2.21 18.15
CA LEU A 39 -3.63 -1.25 17.23
C LEU A 39 -3.41 0.06 17.98
N THR A 40 -2.17 0.54 17.96
CA THR A 40 -1.73 1.79 18.59
C THR A 40 -1.82 2.96 17.61
N GLN A 41 -1.65 4.19 18.10
CA GLN A 41 -1.52 5.36 17.22
C GLN A 41 -0.23 5.29 16.40
N ASP A 42 0.84 4.73 16.96
CA ASP A 42 2.10 4.52 16.26
C ASP A 42 1.96 3.51 15.11
N ASP A 43 1.20 2.43 15.30
CA ASP A 43 0.89 1.49 14.22
C ASP A 43 0.15 2.18 13.07
N VAL A 44 -0.84 3.02 13.40
CA VAL A 44 -1.56 3.83 12.40
C VAL A 44 -0.61 4.77 11.68
N ARG A 45 0.32 5.41 12.40
CA ARG A 45 1.34 6.29 11.82
C ARG A 45 2.26 5.53 10.86
N GLN A 46 2.70 4.33 11.21
CA GLN A 46 3.53 3.51 10.33
C GLN A 46 2.80 3.14 9.03
N VAL A 47 1.51 2.80 9.12
CA VAL A 47 0.67 2.57 7.93
C VAL A 47 0.57 3.83 7.07
N GLN A 48 0.37 5.00 7.68
CA GLN A 48 0.31 6.28 6.96
C GLN A 48 1.62 6.60 6.23
N LEU A 49 2.77 6.39 6.87
CA LEU A 49 4.09 6.58 6.25
C LEU A 49 4.29 5.62 5.08
N ALA A 50 4.04 4.32 5.28
CA ALA A 50 4.24 3.31 4.25
C ALA A 50 3.32 3.53 3.04
N LYS A 51 2.03 3.77 3.28
CA LYS A 51 1.07 3.99 2.19
C LYS A 51 1.30 5.33 1.50
N GLY A 52 1.69 6.37 2.25
CA GLY A 52 2.03 7.68 1.69
C GLY A 52 3.23 7.61 0.75
N ALA A 53 4.26 6.84 1.12
CA ALA A 53 5.44 6.64 0.26
C ALA A 53 5.09 5.98 -1.08
N ILE A 54 4.27 4.92 -1.04
CA ILE A 54 3.84 4.20 -2.25
C ILE A 54 2.97 5.10 -3.14
N ALA A 55 1.96 5.76 -2.56
CA ALA A 55 1.05 6.61 -3.31
C ALA A 55 1.75 7.83 -3.91
N ALA A 56 2.64 8.49 -3.16
CA ALA A 56 3.44 9.60 -3.66
C ALA A 56 4.43 9.16 -4.75
N GLY A 57 5.02 7.98 -4.62
CA GLY A 57 5.88 7.40 -5.66
C GLY A 57 5.12 7.18 -6.96
N ILE A 58 3.92 6.60 -6.90
CA ILE A 58 3.06 6.42 -8.08
C ILE A 58 2.69 7.77 -8.71
N ALA A 59 2.27 8.74 -7.90
CA ALA A 59 1.91 10.08 -8.38
C ALA A 59 3.10 10.79 -9.04
N MET A 60 4.29 10.70 -8.46
CA MET A 60 5.51 11.28 -9.01
C MET A 60 5.89 10.62 -10.34
N LEU A 61 5.80 9.29 -10.46
CA LEU A 61 6.11 8.60 -11.70
C LEU A 61 5.14 8.99 -12.83
N LEU A 62 3.84 9.14 -12.53
CA LEU A 62 2.85 9.64 -13.49
C LEU A 62 3.18 11.09 -13.91
N HIS A 63 3.58 11.93 -12.95
CA HIS A 63 3.98 13.32 -13.21
C HIS A 63 5.20 13.40 -14.13
N VAL A 64 6.30 12.69 -13.80
CA VAL A 64 7.54 12.67 -14.59
C VAL A 64 7.30 12.09 -15.98
N ALA A 65 6.47 11.05 -16.11
CA ALA A 65 6.12 10.46 -17.39
C ALA A 65 5.12 11.32 -18.21
N ALA A 66 4.58 12.40 -17.63
CA ALA A 66 3.49 13.19 -18.19
C ALA A 66 2.28 12.33 -18.62
N VAL A 67 1.99 11.27 -17.84
CA VAL A 67 0.88 10.34 -18.09
C VAL A 67 -0.23 10.61 -17.08
N PRO A 68 -1.44 11.00 -17.53
CA PRO A 68 -2.57 11.15 -16.63
C PRO A 68 -3.09 9.77 -16.19
N LEU A 69 -3.62 9.66 -14.97
CA LEU A 69 -4.02 8.39 -14.37
C LEU A 69 -5.03 7.60 -15.23
N GLU A 70 -5.91 8.30 -15.94
CA GLU A 70 -6.97 7.71 -16.77
C GLU A 70 -6.40 6.89 -17.94
N ARG A 71 -5.18 7.21 -18.36
CA ARG A 71 -4.42 6.50 -19.41
C ARG A 71 -3.74 5.24 -18.90
N VAL A 72 -3.74 4.99 -17.59
CA VAL A 72 -3.26 3.72 -17.02
C VAL A 72 -4.28 2.62 -17.34
N GLU A 73 -3.86 1.69 -18.19
CA GLU A 73 -4.68 0.56 -18.63
C GLU A 73 -4.78 -0.52 -17.55
N GLU A 74 -3.66 -0.82 -16.88
CA GLU A 74 -3.58 -1.84 -15.84
C GLU A 74 -2.56 -1.46 -14.75
N LEU A 75 -2.89 -1.76 -13.50
CA LEU A 75 -1.99 -1.70 -12.35
C LEU A 75 -1.69 -3.13 -11.88
N LEU A 76 -0.45 -3.56 -12.09
CA LEU A 76 0.03 -4.87 -11.65
C LEU A 76 0.64 -4.78 -10.25
N LEU A 77 0.05 -5.52 -9.30
CA LEU A 77 0.55 -5.62 -7.93
C LEU A 77 1.37 -6.91 -7.79
N ALA A 78 2.66 -6.75 -7.48
CA ALA A 78 3.57 -7.86 -7.23
C ALA A 78 4.07 -7.86 -5.77
N GLY A 79 4.59 -9.00 -5.34
CA GLY A 79 5.20 -9.19 -4.01
C GLY A 79 4.31 -9.99 -3.06
N GLY A 80 4.91 -10.53 -2.00
CA GLY A 80 4.25 -11.51 -1.10
C GLY A 80 3.01 -10.99 -0.36
N PHE A 81 2.78 -9.68 -0.36
CA PHE A 81 1.63 -9.06 0.30
C PHE A 81 0.32 -9.22 -0.48
N GLY A 82 0.37 -9.31 -1.82
CA GLY A 82 -0.82 -9.07 -2.62
C GLY A 82 -1.78 -10.24 -2.79
N ASN A 83 -1.43 -11.46 -2.36
CA ASN A 83 -2.39 -12.58 -2.28
C ASN A 83 -3.49 -12.34 -1.23
N TYR A 84 -3.24 -11.43 -0.28
CA TYR A 84 -4.15 -11.14 0.83
C TYR A 84 -4.58 -9.66 0.87
N LEU A 85 -4.12 -8.84 -0.08
CA LEU A 85 -4.45 -7.43 -0.12
C LEU A 85 -5.82 -7.22 -0.78
N SER A 86 -6.77 -6.71 -0.01
CA SER A 86 -8.04 -6.21 -0.57
C SER A 86 -7.78 -4.96 -1.42
N ILE A 87 -8.02 -5.05 -2.73
CA ILE A 87 -7.89 -3.92 -3.66
C ILE A 87 -8.77 -2.74 -3.21
N LEU A 88 -10.01 -3.03 -2.79
CA LEU A 88 -10.93 -2.01 -2.28
C LEU A 88 -10.38 -1.31 -1.03
N SER A 89 -9.77 -2.08 -0.11
CA SER A 89 -9.16 -1.50 1.09
C SER A 89 -7.92 -0.66 0.73
N ALA A 90 -7.10 -1.12 -0.20
CA ALA A 90 -5.91 -0.39 -0.67
C ALA A 90 -6.28 0.94 -1.31
N ILE A 91 -7.32 0.97 -2.16
CA ILE A 91 -7.87 2.22 -2.71
C ILE A 91 -8.42 3.11 -1.58
N ARG A 92 -9.22 2.53 -0.67
CA ARG A 92 -9.87 3.28 0.41
C ARG A 92 -8.89 3.98 1.36
N ILE A 93 -7.76 3.34 1.68
CA ILE A 93 -6.73 3.97 2.52
C ILE A 93 -5.81 4.91 1.73
N GLY A 94 -5.94 4.95 0.40
CA GLY A 94 -5.09 5.74 -0.50
C GLY A 94 -3.68 5.17 -0.62
N LEU A 95 -3.53 3.84 -0.63
CA LEU A 95 -2.27 3.16 -0.92
C LEU A 95 -2.00 3.09 -2.42
N ILE A 96 -3.05 2.84 -3.21
CA ILE A 96 -3.00 2.80 -4.67
C ILE A 96 -4.03 3.79 -5.22
N PRO A 97 -3.84 4.33 -6.45
CA PRO A 97 -4.78 5.27 -7.04
C PRO A 97 -6.16 4.66 -7.22
N ALA A 98 -7.19 5.52 -7.27
CA ALA A 98 -8.59 5.15 -7.46
C ALA A 98 -8.89 4.73 -8.91
N LEU A 99 -8.28 3.64 -9.35
CA LEU A 99 -8.58 2.99 -10.62
C LEU A 99 -9.79 2.06 -10.48
N PRO A 100 -10.54 1.80 -11.58
CA PRO A 100 -11.53 0.74 -11.60
C PRO A 100 -10.90 -0.58 -11.14
N VAL A 101 -11.57 -1.30 -10.23
CA VAL A 101 -11.04 -2.54 -9.64
C VAL A 101 -10.64 -3.57 -10.72
N GLY A 102 -11.38 -3.62 -11.83
CA GLY A 102 -11.06 -4.50 -12.97
C GLY A 102 -9.74 -4.18 -13.69
N ARG A 103 -9.12 -3.02 -13.43
CA ARG A 103 -7.79 -2.65 -13.95
C ARG A 103 -6.66 -2.95 -12.96
N VAL A 104 -6.95 -3.48 -11.77
CA VAL A 104 -5.93 -3.81 -10.78
C VAL A 104 -5.81 -5.31 -10.66
N ARG A 105 -4.63 -5.86 -10.94
CA ARG A 105 -4.39 -7.31 -10.93
C ARG A 105 -3.19 -7.67 -10.06
N TYR A 106 -3.37 -8.66 -9.21
CA TYR A 106 -2.26 -9.27 -8.48
C TYR A 106 -1.57 -10.32 -9.34
N VAL A 107 -0.23 -10.25 -9.41
CA VAL A 107 0.59 -11.15 -10.25
C VAL A 107 1.52 -12.06 -9.45
N GLY A 108 1.40 -12.10 -8.13
CA GLY A 108 2.25 -12.96 -7.31
C GLY A 108 3.63 -12.37 -7.03
N ASN A 109 4.56 -13.25 -6.68
CA ASN A 109 5.97 -12.89 -6.55
C ASN A 109 6.63 -12.86 -7.94
N ALA A 110 6.48 -11.73 -8.63
CA ALA A 110 7.03 -11.54 -9.97
C ALA A 110 8.56 -11.70 -10.03
N ALA A 111 9.28 -11.34 -8.95
CA ALA A 111 10.73 -11.51 -8.89
C ALA A 111 11.13 -13.00 -8.89
N SER A 112 10.47 -13.82 -8.07
CA SER A 112 10.72 -15.27 -8.05
C SER A 112 10.36 -15.95 -9.37
N LEU A 113 9.21 -15.58 -9.96
CA LEU A 113 8.82 -16.09 -11.27
C LEU A 113 9.81 -15.68 -12.36
N GLY A 114 10.22 -14.41 -12.40
CA GLY A 114 11.23 -13.90 -13.34
C GLY A 114 12.57 -14.62 -13.21
N ALA A 115 13.02 -14.91 -11.98
CA ALA A 115 14.24 -15.69 -11.74
C ALA A 115 14.14 -17.12 -12.30
N GLN A 116 13.00 -17.78 -12.13
CA GLN A 116 12.76 -19.11 -12.72
C GLN A 116 12.77 -19.06 -14.25
N LEU A 117 12.11 -18.07 -14.85
CA LEU A 117 12.11 -17.89 -16.31
C LEU A 117 13.53 -17.69 -16.85
N CYS A 118 14.33 -16.84 -16.21
CA CYS A 118 15.72 -16.59 -16.61
C CYS A 118 16.62 -17.82 -16.39
N LEU A 119 16.35 -18.64 -15.37
CA LEU A 119 17.08 -19.89 -15.10
C LEU A 119 16.81 -20.95 -16.17
N LEU A 120 15.55 -21.06 -16.62
CA LEU A 120 15.11 -22.12 -17.53
C LEU A 120 15.19 -21.75 -19.01
N SER A 121 15.37 -20.47 -19.35
CA SER A 121 15.39 -19.99 -20.73
C SER A 121 16.43 -18.88 -20.94
N GLU A 122 17.40 -19.15 -21.82
CA GLU A 122 18.38 -18.15 -22.27
C GLU A 122 17.70 -16.99 -23.00
N ALA A 123 16.62 -17.26 -23.75
CA ALA A 123 15.85 -16.23 -24.43
C ALA A 123 15.15 -15.28 -23.45
N GLU A 124 14.54 -15.79 -22.38
CA GLU A 124 13.93 -14.95 -21.34
C GLU A 124 14.99 -14.18 -20.54
N ARG A 125 16.17 -14.77 -20.32
CA ARG A 125 17.30 -14.07 -19.71
C ARG A 125 17.77 -12.89 -20.58
N ALA A 126 17.98 -13.10 -21.87
CA ALA A 126 18.36 -12.03 -22.80
C ALA A 126 17.26 -10.94 -22.91
N ARG A 127 15.98 -11.34 -22.83
CA ARG A 127 14.86 -10.41 -22.75
C ARG A 127 14.90 -9.57 -21.46
N ALA A 128 15.20 -10.17 -20.32
CA ALA A 128 15.34 -9.46 -19.05
C ALA A 128 16.46 -8.41 -19.11
N ASP A 129 17.61 -8.75 -19.70
CA ASP A 129 18.72 -7.80 -19.92
C ASP A 129 18.29 -6.64 -20.83
N THR A 130 17.55 -6.95 -21.91
CA THR A 130 16.99 -5.94 -22.81
C THR A 130 16.02 -4.99 -22.09
N ILE A 131 15.16 -5.52 -21.22
CA ILE A 131 14.25 -4.70 -20.41
C ILE A 131 15.05 -3.83 -19.44
N ALA A 132 16.00 -4.41 -18.71
CA ALA A 132 16.82 -3.71 -17.72
C ALA A 132 17.56 -2.52 -18.36
N SER A 133 18.13 -2.69 -19.56
CA SER A 133 18.81 -1.61 -20.28
C SER A 133 17.92 -0.43 -20.72
N ARG A 134 16.60 -0.58 -20.64
CA ARG A 134 15.60 0.45 -21.01
C ARG A 134 14.91 1.08 -19.80
N ILE A 135 15.20 0.62 -18.58
CA ILE A 135 14.62 1.19 -17.36
C ILE A 135 15.38 2.47 -17.01
N GLU A 136 14.63 3.56 -16.86
CA GLU A 136 15.14 4.81 -16.29
C GLU A 136 14.80 4.88 -14.80
N HIS A 137 15.81 5.16 -13.97
CA HIS A 137 15.62 5.31 -12.54
C HIS A 137 15.29 6.77 -12.19
N VAL A 138 14.08 6.99 -11.68
CA VAL A 138 13.64 8.30 -11.17
C VAL A 138 13.98 8.41 -9.69
N SER A 139 14.89 9.33 -9.34
CA SER A 139 15.23 9.60 -7.95
C SER A 139 14.17 10.48 -7.28
N LEU A 140 13.16 9.83 -6.67
CA LEU A 140 12.04 10.50 -6.03
C LEU A 140 12.49 11.50 -4.95
N ALA A 141 13.43 11.11 -4.09
CA ALA A 141 13.92 11.94 -2.99
C ALA A 141 14.67 13.21 -3.43
N ALA A 142 15.17 13.23 -4.67
CA ALA A 142 15.83 14.40 -5.24
C ALA A 142 14.85 15.32 -6.00
N HIS A 143 13.60 14.89 -6.19
CA HIS A 143 12.61 15.67 -6.92
C HIS A 143 11.96 16.71 -5.99
N PRO A 144 11.95 18.01 -6.35
CA PRO A 144 11.48 19.07 -5.46
C PRO A 144 10.02 18.90 -5.04
N ASP A 145 9.18 18.33 -5.90
CA ASP A 145 7.75 18.13 -5.61
C ASP A 145 7.44 16.88 -4.76
N PHE A 146 8.41 16.01 -4.49
CA PHE A 146 8.14 14.73 -3.84
C PHE A 146 7.72 14.88 -2.38
N GLU A 147 8.36 15.78 -1.63
CA GLU A 147 8.03 16.00 -0.22
C GLU A 147 6.57 16.42 -0.04
N GLN A 148 6.11 17.35 -0.87
CA GLN A 148 4.72 17.82 -0.85
C GLN A 148 3.75 16.67 -1.19
N LEU A 149 4.03 15.91 -2.25
CA LEU A 149 3.21 14.75 -2.62
C LEU A 149 3.18 13.69 -1.52
N PHE A 150 4.29 13.46 -0.82
CA PHE A 150 4.36 12.52 0.30
C PHE A 150 3.51 12.97 1.48
N VAL A 151 3.61 14.25 1.87
CA VAL A 151 2.78 14.83 2.95
C VAL A 151 1.29 14.74 2.61
N ASP A 152 0.92 15.08 1.37
CA ASP A 152 -0.46 15.02 0.89
C ASP A 152 -0.98 13.58 0.88
N ALA A 153 -0.13 12.64 0.47
CA ALA A 153 -0.46 11.21 0.43
C ALA A 153 -0.46 10.54 1.81
N MET A 154 0.06 11.17 2.87
CA MET A 154 0.16 10.54 4.20
C MET A 154 -1.21 10.39 4.88
N ASN A 155 -2.10 11.37 4.71
CA ASN A 155 -3.42 11.36 5.32
C ASN A 155 -4.35 10.34 4.64
N PHE A 156 -5.20 9.65 5.40
CA PHE A 156 -6.22 8.79 4.80
C PHE A 156 -7.21 9.63 3.98
N PRO A 157 -7.57 9.23 2.74
CA PRO A 157 -8.56 9.93 1.95
C PRO A 157 -9.87 10.06 2.71
N ARG A 158 -10.53 11.22 2.58
CA ARG A 158 -11.90 11.38 3.05
C ARG A 158 -12.82 10.71 2.03
N GLY A 159 -13.66 9.82 2.51
CA GLY A 159 -14.75 9.22 1.72
C GLY A 159 -15.93 10.16 1.59
#